data_AF-A0A9W4STM6-F1
#
_entry.id   AF-A0A9W4STM6-F1
#
_cell.length_a   1.000
_cell.length_b   1.000
_cell.length_c   1.000
_cell.angle_alpha   90.00
_cell.angle_beta   90.00
_cell.angle_gamma   90.00
#
_symmetry.space_group_name_H-M   'P 1'
#
loop_
_entity.id
_entity.type
_entity.pdbx_description
1 polymer ?
#
loop_
_entity_poly.entity_id
_entity_poly.type
_entity_poly.pdbx_seq_one_letter_code
_entity_poly.pdbx_strand_id
1 'polypeptide(L)'
;MADYASQLVGQPITRFIISRILKKHEINRKKVSYRYREMNYEKAEEFASEYFSLLDFPILALDECSFHIGEAPRYGYSKRGSRVVSQRTGKKRAVKAEDFHEFLSEIKLPTNEKTYLVMDNVRIHHASWACRKLGLSTIKELLESKNIEPLYLPAYAPMLNPTEFCFNFIRHYVEKSKPETEEELEQAIDKTIDMLGEKDMTKFFGHCYFKRPNYI
;
A
#
# COMPACT_ATOMS: atom_id res chain seq x y z
N MET A 1 16.97 -28.26 0.67
CA MET A 1 15.97 -29.13 1.32
C MET A 1 16.26 -30.61 1.09
N ALA A 2 16.32 -31.11 -0.16
CA ALA A 2 16.68 -32.51 -0.44
C ALA A 2 18.07 -32.90 0.07
N ASP A 3 19.07 -32.08 -0.23
CA ASP A 3 20.45 -32.35 0.20
C ASP A 3 20.59 -32.28 1.73
N TYR A 4 19.94 -31.27 2.34
CA TYR A 4 19.88 -31.11 3.80
C TYR A 4 19.18 -32.29 4.51
N ALA A 5 18.04 -32.74 3.98
CA ALA A 5 17.33 -33.91 4.52
C ALA A 5 18.17 -35.19 4.35
N SER A 6 18.87 -35.32 3.23
CA SER A 6 19.75 -36.47 2.97
C SER A 6 20.91 -36.53 3.97
N GLN A 7 21.50 -35.37 4.30
CA GLN A 7 22.55 -35.25 5.31
C GLN A 7 22.05 -35.58 6.72
N LEU A 8 20.85 -35.12 7.09
CA LEU A 8 20.26 -35.41 8.41
C LEU A 8 19.91 -36.89 8.60
N VAL A 9 19.40 -37.54 7.56
CA VAL A 9 18.92 -38.93 7.63
C VAL A 9 20.02 -39.94 7.27
N GLY A 10 21.17 -39.48 6.75
CA GLY A 10 22.27 -40.34 6.32
C GLY A 10 21.91 -41.23 5.11
N GLN A 11 20.88 -40.87 4.36
CA GLN A 11 20.39 -41.62 3.20
C GLN A 11 20.06 -40.66 2.04
N PRO A 12 20.17 -41.11 0.77
CA PRO A 12 19.83 -40.28 -0.37
C PRO A 12 18.32 -40.02 -0.45
N ILE A 13 17.91 -38.79 -0.12
CA ILE A 13 16.53 -38.32 -0.24
C ILE A 13 16.40 -37.43 -1.47
N THR A 14 15.63 -37.88 -2.46
CA THR A 14 15.36 -37.09 -3.67
C THR A 14 14.27 -36.04 -3.45
N ARG A 15 14.24 -35.00 -4.29
CA ARG A 15 13.16 -34.00 -4.29
C ARG A 15 11.77 -34.61 -4.47
N PHE A 16 11.67 -35.72 -5.20
CA PHE A 16 10.42 -36.44 -5.41
C PHE A 16 9.91 -37.07 -4.11
N ILE A 17 10.79 -37.72 -3.33
CA ILE A 17 10.46 -38.31 -2.03
C ILE A 17 9.97 -37.22 -1.07
N ILE A 18 10.67 -36.09 -0.98
CA ILE A 18 10.24 -34.95 -0.16
C ILE A 18 8.86 -34.45 -0.58
N SER A 19 8.63 -34.24 -1.87
CA SER A 19 7.32 -33.76 -2.33
C SER A 19 6.19 -34.72 -1.97
N ARG A 20 6.43 -36.04 -2.05
CA ARG A 20 5.43 -37.06 -1.73
C ARG A 20 5.15 -37.14 -0.22
N ILE A 21 6.19 -37.03 0.61
CA ILE A 21 6.07 -36.96 2.07
C ILE A 21 5.28 -35.70 2.47
N LEU A 22 5.66 -34.53 1.97
CA LEU A 22 4.96 -33.27 2.27
C LEU A 22 3.48 -33.37 1.90
N LYS A 23 3.15 -33.89 0.71
CA LYS A 23 1.75 -34.12 0.30
C LYS A 23 1.01 -35.12 1.19
N LYS A 24 1.67 -36.22 1.59
CA LYS A 24 1.10 -37.22 2.52
C LYS A 24 0.74 -36.60 3.88
N HIS A 25 1.50 -35.60 4.32
CA HIS A 25 1.25 -34.83 5.54
C HIS A 25 0.44 -33.55 5.28
N GLU A 26 -0.22 -33.42 4.13
CA GLU A 26 -1.06 -32.27 3.76
C GLU A 26 -0.33 -30.92 3.73
N ILE A 27 1.00 -30.96 3.65
CA ILE A 27 1.87 -29.78 3.56
C ILE A 27 1.97 -29.37 2.09
N ASN A 28 1.32 -28.25 1.77
CA ASN A 28 1.31 -27.68 0.44
C ASN A 28 2.30 -26.53 0.31
N ARG A 29 2.94 -26.42 -0.87
CA ARG A 29 3.75 -25.25 -1.20
C ARG A 29 2.83 -24.05 -1.41
N LYS A 30 2.85 -23.10 -0.48
CA LYS A 30 2.12 -21.84 -0.55
C LYS A 30 3.08 -20.68 -0.81
N LYS A 31 2.57 -19.59 -1.38
CA LYS A 31 3.30 -18.32 -1.47
C LYS A 31 3.51 -17.79 -0.05
N VAL A 32 4.71 -17.33 0.26
CA VAL A 32 5.00 -16.70 1.55
C VAL A 32 4.33 -15.32 1.58
N SER A 33 3.58 -15.06 2.64
CA SER A 33 3.03 -13.73 2.93
C SER A 33 3.96 -13.04 3.92
N TYR A 34 4.53 -11.90 3.52
CA TYR A 34 5.39 -11.11 4.39
C TYR A 34 4.55 -10.34 5.41
N ARG A 35 5.00 -10.35 6.68
CA ARG A 35 4.47 -9.52 7.77
C ARG A 35 5.66 -8.78 8.39
N TYR A 36 5.48 -7.51 8.74
CA TYR A 36 6.51 -6.74 9.43
C TYR A 36 6.61 -7.22 10.88
N ARG A 37 7.84 -7.38 11.38
CA ARG A 37 8.08 -7.87 12.75
C ARG A 37 7.76 -6.78 13.78
N GLU A 38 7.94 -5.54 13.36
CA GLU A 38 7.80 -4.30 14.10
C GLU A 38 6.33 -3.88 14.26
N MET A 39 5.41 -4.53 13.55
CA MET A 39 3.99 -4.21 13.60
C MET A 39 3.39 -4.66 14.92
N ASN A 40 2.70 -3.75 15.59
CA ASN A 40 1.92 -4.06 16.78
C ASN A 40 0.55 -4.59 16.37
N TYR A 41 0.30 -5.88 16.62
CA TYR A 41 -0.94 -6.55 16.25
C TYR A 41 -2.15 -6.09 17.06
N GLU A 42 -1.97 -5.83 18.36
CA GLU A 42 -3.05 -5.34 19.24
C GLU A 42 -3.57 -4.00 18.73
N LYS A 43 -2.68 -3.06 18.41
CA LYS A 43 -3.06 -1.76 17.82
C LYS A 43 -3.72 -1.90 16.46
N ALA A 44 -3.32 -2.88 15.65
CA ALA A 44 -3.94 -3.17 14.36
C ALA A 44 -5.37 -3.69 14.52
N GLU A 45 -5.62 -4.51 15.54
CA GLU A 45 -6.93 -5.06 15.86
C GLU A 45 -7.85 -4.01 16.52
N GLU A 46 -7.32 -3.18 17.40
CA GLU A 46 -8.01 -2.01 17.96
C GLU A 46 -8.46 -1.07 16.85
N PHE A 47 -7.56 -0.71 15.92
CA PHE A 47 -7.89 0.14 14.78
C PHE A 47 -8.96 -0.48 13.89
N ALA A 48 -8.88 -1.80 13.62
CA ALA A 48 -9.89 -2.47 12.82
C ALA A 48 -11.26 -2.47 13.53
N SER A 49 -11.28 -2.65 14.85
CA SER A 49 -12.49 -2.64 15.68
C SER A 49 -13.12 -1.25 15.73
N GLU A 50 -12.31 -0.21 15.89
CA GLU A 50 -12.74 1.19 15.78
C GLU A 50 -13.35 1.45 14.40
N TYR A 51 -12.67 1.03 13.33
CA TYR A 51 -13.17 1.18 11.95
C TYR A 51 -14.56 0.55 11.75
N PHE A 52 -14.83 -0.63 12.32
CA PHE A 52 -16.15 -1.26 12.23
C PHE A 52 -17.26 -0.39 12.81
N SER A 53 -16.99 0.37 13.87
CA SER A 53 -17.97 1.28 14.46
C SER A 53 -18.27 2.51 13.59
N LEU A 54 -17.44 2.76 12.57
CA LEU A 54 -17.51 3.95 11.71
C LEU A 54 -18.13 3.68 10.34
N LEU A 55 -18.61 2.46 10.08
CA LEU A 55 -19.15 2.06 8.78
C LEU A 55 -20.41 2.82 8.34
N ASP A 56 -21.11 3.45 9.29
CA ASP A 56 -22.28 4.29 9.02
C ASP A 56 -21.92 5.71 8.52
N PHE A 57 -20.64 6.07 8.54
CA PHE A 57 -20.14 7.38 8.11
C PHE A 57 -19.42 7.30 6.76
N PRO A 58 -19.36 8.39 5.98
CA PRO A 58 -18.46 8.51 4.85
C PRO A 58 -17.00 8.32 5.28
N ILE A 59 -16.26 7.48 4.55
CA ILE A 59 -14.85 7.21 4.80
C ILE A 59 -14.04 7.51 3.54
N LEU A 60 -12.98 8.29 3.70
CA LEU A 60 -11.97 8.56 2.69
C LEU A 60 -10.64 7.92 3.13
N ALA A 61 -9.86 7.43 2.16
CA ALA A 61 -8.49 6.99 2.41
C ALA A 61 -7.55 7.79 1.52
N LEU A 62 -6.46 8.28 2.11
CA LEU A 62 -5.47 9.11 1.43
C LEU A 62 -4.07 8.60 1.76
N ASP A 63 -3.24 8.53 0.73
CA ASP A 63 -1.84 8.14 0.83
C ASP A 63 -1.12 8.60 -0.45
N GLU A 64 0.20 8.56 -0.45
CA GLU A 64 1.01 8.92 -1.60
C GLU A 64 1.64 7.70 -2.29
N CYS A 65 1.73 7.77 -3.62
CA CYS A 65 2.53 6.81 -4.38
C CYS A 65 3.35 7.53 -5.44
N SER A 66 4.46 6.92 -5.83
CA SER A 66 5.33 7.40 -6.89
C SER A 66 5.26 6.48 -8.10
N PHE A 67 5.25 7.10 -9.28
CA PHE A 67 5.40 6.44 -10.57
C PHE A 67 6.65 6.98 -11.27
N HIS A 68 7.31 6.13 -12.07
CA HIS A 68 8.50 6.55 -12.81
C HIS A 68 8.42 6.09 -14.26
N ILE A 69 8.91 6.94 -15.17
CA ILE A 69 9.11 6.61 -16.58
C ILE A 69 10.09 5.42 -16.67
N GLY A 70 9.81 4.47 -17.57
CA GLY A 70 10.67 3.31 -17.76
C GLY A 70 10.71 2.34 -16.58
N GLU A 71 9.69 2.29 -15.73
CA GLU A 71 9.58 1.31 -14.62
C GLU A 71 9.48 -0.15 -15.09
N ALA A 72 9.37 -0.38 -16.40
CA ALA A 72 9.35 -1.70 -17.01
C ALA A 72 10.66 -2.05 -17.74
N PRO A 73 11.13 -3.32 -17.69
CA PRO A 73 10.55 -4.47 -16.97
C PRO A 73 11.26 -4.80 -15.64
N ARG A 74 10.49 -5.32 -14.65
CA ARG A 74 11.01 -5.90 -13.38
C ARG A 74 11.96 -7.10 -13.58
N TYR A 75 11.94 -7.71 -14.76
CA TYR A 75 12.78 -8.82 -15.16
C TYR A 75 13.44 -8.52 -16.50
N GLY A 76 14.74 -8.77 -16.62
CA GLY A 76 15.48 -8.67 -17.88
C GLY A 76 16.45 -9.82 -18.06
N TYR A 77 17.10 -9.88 -19.21
CA TYR A 77 18.10 -10.90 -19.53
C TYR A 77 19.51 -10.32 -19.33
N SER A 78 20.38 -11.09 -18.67
CA SER A 78 21.82 -10.78 -18.52
C SER A 78 22.63 -12.07 -18.56
N LYS A 79 23.95 -11.96 -18.75
CA LYS A 79 24.85 -13.12 -18.71
C LYS A 79 24.78 -13.79 -17.35
N ARG A 80 24.94 -15.12 -17.30
CA ARG A 80 24.97 -15.88 -16.05
C ARG A 80 26.06 -15.33 -15.11
N GLY A 81 25.67 -14.96 -13.89
CA GLY A 81 26.56 -14.32 -12.91
C GLY A 81 26.60 -12.80 -12.98
N SER A 82 25.96 -12.18 -13.97
CA SER A 82 25.85 -10.73 -14.12
C SER A 82 24.45 -10.23 -13.76
N ARG A 83 24.36 -9.05 -13.14
CA ARG A 83 23.06 -8.41 -12.84
C ARG A 83 22.50 -7.75 -14.10
N VAL A 84 21.18 -7.69 -14.20
CA VAL A 84 20.48 -6.78 -15.11
C VAL A 84 20.51 -5.39 -14.46
N VAL A 85 20.89 -4.36 -15.21
CA VAL A 85 20.96 -2.99 -14.71
C VAL A 85 20.03 -2.13 -15.57
N SER A 86 19.16 -1.35 -14.93
CA SER A 86 18.39 -0.29 -15.58
C SER A 86 18.82 1.05 -15.00
N GLN A 87 18.93 2.07 -15.84
CA GLN A 87 19.13 3.45 -15.39
C GLN A 87 17.77 4.03 -14.98
N ARG A 88 17.76 4.90 -13.97
CA ARG A 88 16.56 5.56 -13.46
C ARG A 88 16.84 7.04 -13.26
N THR A 89 15.85 7.88 -13.55
CA THR A 89 15.93 9.31 -13.28
C THR A 89 15.95 9.54 -11.76
N GLY A 90 16.92 10.32 -11.26
CA GLY A 90 17.17 10.51 -9.83
C GLY A 90 16.40 11.65 -9.16
N LYS A 91 15.52 12.37 -9.89
CA LYS A 91 14.75 13.47 -9.31
C LYS A 91 13.71 12.90 -8.33
N LYS A 92 13.97 13.09 -7.03
CA LYS A 92 13.02 12.82 -5.96
C LYS A 92 12.60 14.15 -5.34
N ARG A 93 11.34 14.54 -5.52
CA ARG A 93 10.71 15.60 -4.72
C ARG A 93 9.89 14.88 -3.64
N ALA A 94 10.14 15.21 -2.38
CA ALA A 94 9.26 14.80 -1.29
C ALA A 94 8.15 15.83 -1.14
N VAL A 95 6.95 15.37 -0.81
CA VAL A 95 5.83 16.25 -0.43
C VAL A 95 6.23 17.01 0.83
N LYS A 96 6.02 18.32 0.86
CA LYS A 96 6.23 19.17 2.03
C LYS A 96 4.90 19.47 2.70
N ALA A 97 4.96 19.89 3.96
CA ALA A 97 3.75 20.25 4.73
C ALA A 97 2.89 21.34 4.03
N GLU A 98 3.52 22.24 3.27
CA GLU A 98 2.83 23.24 2.44
C GLU A 98 2.05 22.58 1.30
N ASP A 99 2.74 21.75 0.48
CA ASP A 99 2.11 21.02 -0.63
C ASP A 99 0.91 20.17 -0.13
N PHE A 100 1.06 19.53 1.04
CA PHE A 100 0.00 18.71 1.65
C PHE A 100 -1.16 19.55 2.19
N HIS A 101 -0.88 20.69 2.82
CA HIS A 101 -1.92 21.60 3.30
C HIS A 101 -2.74 22.16 2.14
N GLU A 102 -2.08 22.60 1.07
CA GLU A 102 -2.71 23.08 -0.16
C GLU A 102 -3.64 22.00 -0.75
N PHE A 103 -3.14 20.77 -0.91
CA PHE A 103 -3.95 19.63 -1.37
C PHE A 103 -5.20 19.41 -0.51
N LEU A 104 -5.06 19.39 0.82
CA LEU A 104 -6.20 19.21 1.72
C LEU A 104 -7.16 20.41 1.70
N SER A 105 -6.67 21.62 1.42
CA SER A 105 -7.51 22.81 1.30
C SER A 105 -8.44 22.72 0.08
N GLU A 106 -7.97 22.12 -1.00
CA GLU A 106 -8.70 21.94 -2.26
C GLU A 106 -9.54 20.66 -2.31
N ILE A 107 -9.40 19.78 -1.31
CA ILE A 107 -10.11 18.51 -1.28
C ILE A 107 -11.63 18.73 -1.34
N LYS A 108 -12.28 18.05 -2.29
CA LYS A 108 -13.72 18.09 -2.50
C LYS A 108 -14.34 16.85 -1.90
N LEU A 109 -15.17 17.04 -0.88
CA LEU A 109 -15.96 15.96 -0.31
C LEU A 109 -17.29 15.81 -1.07
N PRO A 110 -17.80 14.58 -1.21
CA PRO A 110 -19.09 14.35 -1.83
C PRO A 110 -20.26 14.86 -0.97
N THR A 111 -20.07 14.93 0.36
CA THR A 111 -21.08 15.38 1.32
C THR A 111 -20.44 16.30 2.37
N ASN A 112 -21.26 17.10 3.04
CA ASN A 112 -20.85 17.90 4.22
C ASN A 112 -21.01 17.12 5.54
N GLU A 113 -21.33 15.83 5.45
CA GLU A 113 -21.46 14.96 6.61
C GLU A 113 -20.10 14.73 7.27
N LYS A 114 -20.14 14.31 8.53
CA LYS A 114 -18.91 13.96 9.24
C LYS A 114 -18.21 12.84 8.49
N THR A 115 -17.00 13.11 8.02
CA THR A 115 -16.24 12.18 7.19
C THR A 115 -14.98 11.75 7.92
N TYR A 116 -14.65 10.47 7.87
CA TYR A 116 -13.41 9.95 8.45
C TYR A 116 -12.33 9.80 7.38
N LEU A 117 -11.14 10.35 7.62
CA LEU A 117 -10.02 10.32 6.69
C LEU A 117 -8.92 9.39 7.20
N VAL A 118 -8.80 8.22 6.59
CA VAL A 118 -7.73 7.24 6.86
C VAL A 118 -6.44 7.66 6.19
N MET A 119 -5.37 7.79 6.97
CA MET A 119 -4.01 8.13 6.50
C MET A 119 -2.97 7.32 7.25
N ASP A 120 -1.76 7.21 6.71
CA ASP A 120 -0.64 6.68 7.47
C ASP A 120 -0.22 7.65 8.60
N ASN A 121 0.65 7.17 9.51
CA ASN A 121 1.13 7.93 10.67
C ASN A 121 2.45 8.67 10.37
N VAL A 122 2.67 9.15 9.14
CA VAL A 122 3.89 9.93 8.83
C VAL A 122 3.79 11.36 9.36
N ARG A 123 4.96 11.93 9.67
CA ARG A 123 5.07 13.25 10.33
C ARG A 123 4.36 14.38 9.59
N ILE A 124 4.26 14.30 8.27
CA ILE A 124 3.63 15.34 7.44
C ILE A 124 2.12 15.41 7.70
N HIS A 125 1.45 14.29 7.96
CA HIS A 125 0.01 14.24 8.26
C HIS A 125 -0.34 14.82 9.64
N HIS A 126 0.68 15.02 10.48
CA HIS A 126 0.58 15.66 11.79
C HIS A 126 1.29 17.03 11.83
N ALA A 127 1.58 17.62 10.67
CA ALA A 127 2.36 18.85 10.59
C ALA A 127 1.61 20.01 11.27
N SER A 128 1.99 20.34 12.50
CA SER A 128 1.48 21.52 13.20
C SER A 128 2.49 22.66 13.15
N TRP A 129 3.74 22.40 13.57
CA TRP A 129 4.76 23.43 13.66
C TRP A 129 5.16 23.98 12.28
N ALA A 130 5.32 23.11 11.28
CA ALA A 130 5.68 23.51 9.92
C ALA A 130 4.61 24.42 9.29
N CYS A 131 3.33 24.06 9.43
CA CYS A 131 2.21 24.88 8.94
C CYS A 131 2.16 26.24 9.65
N ARG A 132 2.28 26.25 11.00
CA ARG A 132 2.28 27.51 11.76
C ARG A 132 3.43 28.44 11.37
N LYS A 133 4.61 27.90 11.08
CA LYS A 133 5.76 28.68 10.59
C LYS A 133 5.47 29.37 9.25
N LEU A 134 4.59 28.79 8.43
CA LEU A 134 4.16 29.33 7.14
C LEU A 134 2.93 30.24 7.26
N GLY A 135 2.41 30.48 8.47
CA GLY A 135 1.18 31.26 8.67
C GLY A 135 -0.11 30.50 8.32
N LEU A 136 -0.03 29.18 8.17
CA LEU A 136 -1.16 28.31 7.86
C LEU A 136 -1.77 27.71 9.14
N SER A 137 -3.04 27.33 9.06
CA SER A 137 -3.67 26.46 10.06
C SER A 137 -2.94 25.11 10.11
N THR A 138 -2.97 24.45 11.27
CA THR A 138 -2.46 23.08 11.38
C THR A 138 -3.30 22.12 10.53
N ILE A 139 -2.74 20.98 10.14
CA ILE A 139 -3.48 19.95 9.39
C ILE A 139 -4.77 19.55 10.13
N LYS A 140 -4.70 19.39 11.46
CA LYS A 140 -5.86 19.05 12.27
C LYS A 140 -6.96 20.12 12.21
N GLU A 141 -6.60 21.38 12.41
CA GLU A 141 -7.56 22.51 12.34
C GLU A 141 -8.18 22.63 10.93
N LEU A 142 -7.40 22.39 9.87
CA LEU A 142 -7.90 22.38 8.50
C LEU A 142 -8.94 21.26 8.27
N LEU A 143 -8.65 20.04 8.70
CA LEU A 143 -9.58 18.91 8.58
C LEU A 143 -10.86 19.14 9.40
N GLU A 144 -10.73 19.63 10.64
CA GLU A 144 -11.87 19.98 11.50
C GLU A 144 -12.79 21.02 10.84
N SER A 145 -12.22 22.04 10.20
CA SER A 145 -13.00 23.07 9.47
C SER A 145 -13.84 22.51 8.31
N LYS A 146 -13.48 21.32 7.81
CA LYS A 146 -14.16 20.61 6.72
C LYS A 146 -15.06 19.48 7.23
N ASN A 147 -15.27 19.37 8.55
CA ASN A 147 -15.99 18.26 9.18
C ASN A 147 -15.34 16.88 8.89
N ILE A 148 -14.01 16.86 8.76
CA ILE A 148 -13.20 15.66 8.55
C ILE A 148 -12.48 15.29 9.84
N GLU A 149 -12.62 14.04 10.27
CA GLU A 149 -11.89 13.47 11.39
C GLU A 149 -10.77 12.54 10.90
N PRO A 150 -9.49 12.83 11.18
CA PRO A 150 -8.40 11.97 10.75
C PRO A 150 -8.32 10.68 11.56
N LEU A 151 -8.13 9.55 10.87
CA LEU A 151 -7.83 8.23 11.43
C LEU A 151 -6.44 7.80 10.97
N TYR A 152 -5.52 7.61 11.91
CA TYR A 152 -4.14 7.28 11.60
C TYR A 152 -3.89 5.78 11.73
N LEU A 153 -3.36 5.18 10.67
CA LEU A 153 -3.01 3.77 10.66
C LEU A 153 -1.90 3.46 11.68
N PRO A 154 -1.95 2.28 12.33
CA PRO A 154 -0.84 1.80 13.14
C PRO A 154 0.45 1.68 12.32
N ALA A 155 1.59 1.92 12.96
CA ALA A 155 2.88 1.81 12.31
C ALA A 155 3.10 0.40 11.72
N TYR A 156 3.67 0.34 10.53
CA TYR A 156 3.95 -0.91 9.79
C TYR A 156 2.70 -1.76 9.48
N ALA A 157 1.50 -1.16 9.39
CA ALA A 157 0.26 -1.85 9.07
C ALA A 157 -0.33 -1.49 7.68
N PRO A 158 0.42 -1.59 6.56
CA PRO A 158 -0.08 -1.21 5.24
C PRO A 158 -1.25 -2.08 4.76
N MET A 159 -1.45 -3.27 5.35
CA MET A 159 -2.61 -4.09 5.01
C MET A 159 -3.95 -3.51 5.46
N LEU A 160 -3.92 -2.56 6.39
CA LEU A 160 -5.09 -1.79 6.83
C LEU A 160 -5.31 -0.55 5.97
N ASN A 161 -4.46 -0.29 4.97
CA ASN A 161 -4.60 0.86 4.08
C ASN A 161 -5.36 0.48 2.79
N PRO A 162 -6.56 1.01 2.54
CA PRO A 162 -7.31 0.73 1.32
C PRO A 162 -6.64 1.25 0.05
N THR A 163 -5.86 2.34 0.13
CA THR A 163 -5.21 2.97 -1.03
C THR A 163 -4.17 2.04 -1.68
N GLU A 164 -3.57 1.12 -0.91
CA GLU A 164 -2.64 0.11 -1.42
C GLU A 164 -3.27 -0.74 -2.53
N PHE A 165 -4.58 -1.04 -2.44
CA PHE A 165 -5.27 -1.77 -3.51
C PHE A 165 -5.40 -0.92 -4.78
N CYS A 166 -5.71 0.37 -4.63
CA CYS A 166 -5.74 1.33 -5.73
C CYS A 166 -4.35 1.46 -6.38
N PHE A 167 -3.29 1.65 -5.58
CA PHE A 167 -1.94 1.82 -6.10
C PHE A 167 -1.41 0.57 -6.77
N ASN A 168 -1.67 -0.62 -6.22
CA ASN A 168 -1.30 -1.87 -6.86
C ASN A 168 -2.01 -2.05 -8.21
N PHE A 169 -3.29 -1.64 -8.30
CA PHE A 169 -4.02 -1.63 -9.55
C PHE A 169 -3.41 -0.64 -10.55
N ILE A 170 -3.23 0.63 -10.16
CA ILE A 170 -2.68 1.67 -11.03
C ILE A 170 -1.28 1.27 -11.53
N ARG A 171 -0.40 0.89 -10.61
CA ARG A 171 0.97 0.46 -10.93
C ARG A 171 0.99 -0.73 -11.90
N HIS A 172 0.10 -1.71 -11.73
CA HIS A 172 0.05 -2.86 -12.64
C HIS A 172 -0.21 -2.45 -14.09
N TYR A 173 -1.14 -1.52 -14.32
CA TYR A 173 -1.49 -1.07 -15.68
C TYR A 173 -0.47 -0.08 -16.25
N VAL A 174 0.03 0.85 -15.44
CA VAL A 174 1.08 1.80 -15.84
C VAL A 174 2.39 1.06 -16.18
N GLU A 175 2.80 0.07 -15.39
CA GLU A 175 3.98 -0.77 -15.72
C GLU A 175 3.77 -1.56 -17.02
N LYS A 176 2.52 -1.91 -17.34
CA LYS A 176 2.18 -2.65 -18.57
C LYS A 176 2.17 -1.75 -19.80
N SER A 177 1.81 -0.47 -19.68
CA SER A 177 1.83 0.49 -20.80
C SER A 177 3.24 0.94 -21.17
N LYS A 178 4.20 0.83 -20.25
CA LYS A 178 5.63 1.16 -20.46
C LYS A 178 5.83 2.59 -20.99
N PRO A 179 5.38 3.63 -20.27
CA PRO A 179 5.54 5.00 -20.71
C PRO A 179 7.04 5.37 -20.81
N GLU A 180 7.40 6.03 -21.90
CA GLU A 180 8.73 6.54 -22.20
C GLU A 180 8.82 8.07 -22.04
N THR A 181 7.67 8.77 -22.00
CA THR A 181 7.59 10.21 -21.69
C THR A 181 6.71 10.50 -20.46
N GLU A 182 6.78 11.73 -19.96
CA GLU A 182 5.95 12.20 -18.85
C GLU A 182 4.47 12.27 -19.26
N GLU A 183 4.19 12.76 -20.47
CA GLU A 183 2.83 12.81 -21.02
C GLU A 183 2.23 11.41 -21.19
N GLU A 184 3.00 10.43 -21.66
CA GLU A 184 2.54 9.04 -21.75
C GLU A 184 2.26 8.43 -20.37
N LEU A 185 3.05 8.81 -19.36
CA LEU A 185 2.85 8.37 -17.99
C LEU A 185 1.56 8.95 -17.41
N GLU A 186 1.34 10.26 -17.58
CA GLU A 186 0.11 10.95 -17.16
C GLU A 186 -1.12 10.31 -17.83
N GLN A 187 -1.10 10.13 -19.15
CA GLN A 187 -2.21 9.49 -19.88
C GLN A 187 -2.48 8.05 -19.41
N ALA A 188 -1.43 7.29 -19.07
CA ALA A 188 -1.58 5.94 -18.55
C ALA A 188 -2.20 5.92 -17.15
N ILE A 189 -1.85 6.89 -16.30
CA ILE A 189 -2.43 7.07 -14.97
C ILE A 189 -3.91 7.46 -15.11
N ASP A 190 -4.23 8.49 -15.89
CA ASP A 190 -5.60 8.98 -16.09
C ASP A 190 -6.54 7.88 -16.58
N LYS A 191 -6.12 7.16 -17.64
CA LYS A 191 -6.88 6.02 -18.15
C LYS A 191 -7.11 4.95 -17.10
N THR A 192 -6.14 4.76 -16.19
CA THR A 192 -6.27 3.76 -15.13
C THR A 192 -7.15 4.24 -13.99
N ILE A 193 -7.18 5.54 -13.70
CA ILE A 193 -8.13 6.16 -12.77
C ILE A 193 -9.56 6.00 -13.30
N ASP A 194 -9.80 6.19 -14.60
CA ASP A 194 -11.11 5.96 -15.21
C ASP A 194 -11.56 4.49 -15.04
N MET A 195 -10.68 3.54 -15.36
CA MET A 195 -10.93 2.10 -15.15
C MET A 195 -11.15 1.75 -13.67
N LEU A 196 -10.51 2.50 -12.77
CA LEU A 196 -10.66 2.34 -11.34
C LEU A 196 -12.04 2.86 -10.91
N GLY A 197 -12.53 3.98 -11.47
CA GLY A 197 -13.87 4.52 -11.21
C GLY A 197 -15.02 3.57 -11.54
N GLU A 198 -14.83 2.62 -12.45
CA GLU A 198 -15.80 1.56 -12.76
C GLU A 198 -15.85 0.43 -11.72
N LYS A 199 -14.89 0.39 -10.77
CA LYS A 199 -14.81 -0.63 -9.74
C LYS A 199 -15.59 -0.27 -8.49
N ASP A 200 -16.12 -1.32 -7.87
CA ASP A 200 -16.68 -1.26 -6.54
C ASP A 200 -15.57 -1.13 -5.48
N MET A 201 -15.31 0.11 -5.04
CA MET A 201 -14.30 0.45 -4.03
C MET A 201 -14.60 -0.12 -2.66
N THR A 202 -15.88 -0.41 -2.34
CA THR A 202 -16.25 -0.97 -1.03
C THR A 202 -15.54 -2.30 -0.78
N LYS A 203 -15.21 -3.05 -1.84
CA LYS A 203 -14.44 -4.29 -1.75
C LYS A 203 -13.02 -4.06 -1.23
N PHE A 204 -12.41 -2.91 -1.48
CA PHE A 204 -11.03 -2.63 -1.07
C PHE A 204 -10.97 -2.42 0.45
N PHE A 205 -11.88 -1.61 0.98
CA PHE A 205 -12.12 -1.50 2.42
C PHE A 205 -12.52 -2.88 3.01
N GLY A 206 -13.38 -3.62 2.29
CA GLY A 206 -13.70 -5.04 2.52
C GLY A 206 -12.48 -5.92 2.81
N HIS A 207 -11.44 -5.78 1.99
CA HIS A 207 -10.21 -6.56 2.08
C HIS A 207 -9.30 -6.15 3.23
N CYS A 208 -9.34 -4.87 3.65
CA CYS A 208 -8.59 -4.36 4.79
C CYS A 208 -9.18 -4.83 6.12
N TYR A 209 -10.50 -4.70 6.29
CA TYR A 209 -11.10 -4.77 7.63
C TYR A 209 -11.96 -6.03 7.86
N PHE A 210 -12.54 -6.63 6.81
CA PHE A 210 -13.56 -7.69 6.97
C PHE A 210 -13.04 -9.12 6.71
N LYS A 211 -11.96 -9.27 5.92
CA LYS A 211 -11.52 -10.58 5.39
C LYS A 211 -10.37 -11.24 6.13
N ARG A 212 -9.90 -10.71 7.26
CA ARG A 212 -8.74 -11.27 7.98
C ARG A 212 -9.12 -11.76 9.37
N PRO A 213 -9.61 -13.01 9.50
CA PRO A 213 -9.99 -13.58 10.79
C PRO A 213 -8.79 -13.88 11.72
N ASN A 214 -7.54 -13.75 11.24
CA ASN A 214 -6.36 -14.10 12.03
C ASN A 214 -5.27 -13.03 11.87
N TYR A 215 -5.36 -11.99 12.69
CA TYR A 215 -4.20 -11.19 13.10
C TYR A 215 -3.32 -11.94 14.12
N ILE A 216 -3.73 -13.16 14.50
CA ILE A 216 -2.98 -14.15 15.30
C ILE A 216 -2.10 -15.01 14.38
#